data_AF-A0A7J3BCR0-F1
#
_entry.id   AF-A0A7J3BCR0-F1
#
_cell.length_a   1.000
_cell.length_b   1.000
_cell.length_c   1.000
_cell.angle_alpha   90.00
_cell.angle_beta   90.00
_cell.angle_gamma   90.00
#
_symmetry.space_group_name_H-M   'P 1'
#
loop_
_entity.id
_entity.type
_entity.pdbx_description
1 polymer ?
#
loop_
_entity_poly.entity_id
_entity_poly.type
_entity_poly.pdbx_seq_one_letter_code
_entity_poly.pdbx_strand_id
1 'polypeptide(L)'
;MMHAWKTDFEHIVKELGLAKKRIGVLEDLVSQSKISQSTYDYLYKGYRTEAESLEERREELFERLKDYADEMEEQVRAFERRIGSVEARRVAEEMDEDLYNEQSQALQLSLRGLVEELKDVKDSLAVLEASELKLTPKTTVAEAEPGEKIRQRVTA
;
A
#
# COMPACT_ATOMS: atom_id res chain seq x y z
N MET A 1 -6.33 -4.09 -17.82
CA MET A 1 -5.62 -4.67 -16.66
C MET A 1 -4.43 -3.82 -16.17
N MET A 2 -3.78 -3.00 -17.00
CA MET A 2 -2.59 -2.21 -16.63
C MET A 2 -2.81 -1.02 -15.66
N HIS A 3 -4.05 -0.72 -15.26
CA HIS A 3 -4.36 0.45 -14.41
C HIS A 3 -5.09 0.13 -13.10
N ALA A 4 -5.50 -1.14 -12.89
CA ALA A 4 -6.29 -1.49 -11.71
C ALA A 4 -5.48 -1.30 -10.41
N TRP A 5 -4.20 -1.69 -10.44
CA TRP A 5 -3.31 -1.54 -9.29
C TRP A 5 -3.05 -0.07 -8.94
N LYS A 6 -2.97 0.82 -9.95
CA LYS A 6 -2.79 2.27 -9.74
C LYS A 6 -4.00 2.88 -9.03
N THR A 7 -5.22 2.49 -9.41
CA THR A 7 -6.45 2.91 -8.72
C THR A 7 -6.51 2.38 -7.28
N ASP A 8 -6.18 1.10 -7.08
CA ASP A 8 -6.12 0.51 -5.74
C ASP A 8 -5.11 1.25 -4.85
N PHE A 9 -3.92 1.52 -5.39
CA PHE A 9 -2.86 2.28 -4.74
C PHE A 9 -3.31 3.68 -4.32
N GLU A 10 -3.86 4.47 -5.24
CA GLU A 10 -4.33 5.83 -4.97
C GLU A 10 -5.41 5.84 -3.88
N HIS A 11 -6.34 4.89 -3.94
CA HIS A 11 -7.41 4.76 -2.96
C HIS A 11 -6.86 4.38 -1.59
N ILE A 12 -6.01 3.35 -1.49
CA ILE A 12 -5.46 2.86 -0.23
C ILE A 12 -4.61 3.94 0.45
N VAL A 13 -3.68 4.57 -0.27
CA VAL A 13 -2.81 5.61 0.29
C VAL A 13 -3.63 6.80 0.81
N LYS A 14 -4.65 7.22 0.06
CA LYS A 14 -5.54 8.29 0.48
C LYS A 14 -6.32 7.94 1.74
N GLU A 15 -6.95 6.77 1.78
CA GLU A 15 -7.78 6.36 2.92
C GLU A 15 -6.94 6.10 4.17
N LEU A 16 -5.75 5.51 4.05
CA LEU A 16 -4.80 5.39 5.17
C LEU A 16 -4.40 6.76 5.73
N GLY A 17 -4.15 7.73 4.85
CA GLY A 17 -3.86 9.11 5.25
C GLY A 17 -5.02 9.77 5.98
N LEU A 18 -6.27 9.49 5.59
CA LEU A 18 -7.47 9.97 6.29
C LEU A 18 -7.68 9.26 7.62
N ALA A 19 -7.51 7.93 7.68
CA ALA A 19 -7.63 7.14 8.90
C ALA A 19 -6.64 7.63 9.96
N LYS A 20 -5.37 7.85 9.58
CA LYS A 20 -4.35 8.43 10.46
C LYS A 20 -4.76 9.77 11.07
N LYS A 21 -5.31 10.66 10.23
CA LYS A 21 -5.79 11.98 10.68
C LYS A 21 -7.00 11.87 11.60
N ARG A 22 -7.97 10.99 11.27
CA ARG A 22 -9.17 10.76 12.11
C ARG A 22 -8.77 10.28 13.50
N ILE A 23 -7.86 9.31 13.58
CA ILE A 23 -7.34 8.79 14.85
C ILE A 23 -6.64 9.92 15.64
N GLY A 24 -5.74 10.68 15.01
CA GLY A 24 -5.03 11.77 15.68
C GLY A 24 -5.96 12.89 16.20
N VAL A 25 -6.96 13.29 15.41
CA VAL A 25 -7.92 14.33 15.83
C VAL A 25 -8.76 13.90 17.03
N LEU A 26 -9.05 12.59 17.20
CA LEU A 26 -9.76 12.13 18.39
C LEU A 26 -8.97 12.41 19.68
N GLU A 27 -7.64 12.27 19.64
CA GLU A 27 -6.76 12.56 20.78
C GLU A 27 -6.78 14.06 21.16
N ASP A 28 -6.81 14.93 20.15
CA ASP A 28 -6.97 16.37 20.34
C ASP A 28 -8.35 16.72 20.91
N LEU A 29 -9.41 16.10 20.41
CA LEU A 29 -10.78 16.38 20.87
C LEU A 29 -11.00 15.95 22.32
N VAL A 30 -10.45 14.81 22.73
CA VAL A 30 -10.57 14.33 24.12
C VAL A 30 -9.70 15.15 25.06
N SER A 31 -8.48 15.54 24.67
CA SER A 31 -7.60 16.39 25.49
C SER A 31 -8.15 17.80 25.69
N GLN A 32 -8.91 18.32 24.72
CA GLN A 32 -9.62 19.60 24.82
C GLN A 32 -10.99 19.50 25.51
N SER A 33 -11.36 18.33 26.06
CA SER A 33 -12.66 18.05 26.67
C SER A 33 -13.85 18.38 25.74
N LYS A 34 -13.64 18.32 24.42
CA LYS A 34 -14.70 18.52 23.41
C LYS A 34 -15.58 17.29 23.25
N ILE A 35 -15.02 16.12 23.55
CA ILE A 35 -15.73 14.84 23.63
C ILE A 35 -15.42 14.17 24.98
N SER A 36 -16.32 13.31 25.45
CA SER A 36 -16.06 12.49 26.64
C SER A 36 -15.09 11.35 26.30
N GLN A 37 -14.49 10.78 27.34
CA GLN A 37 -13.67 9.58 27.21
C GLN A 37 -14.46 8.41 26.58
N SER A 38 -15.73 8.25 26.96
CA SER A 38 -16.59 7.21 26.40
C SER A 38 -16.87 7.39 24.91
N THR A 39 -17.07 8.63 24.45
CA THR A 39 -17.23 8.94 23.02
C THR A 39 -15.93 8.72 22.25
N TYR A 40 -14.79 9.12 22.83
CA TYR A 40 -13.47 8.82 22.26
C TYR A 40 -13.27 7.32 22.08
N ASP A 41 -13.54 6.51 23.11
CA ASP A 41 -13.32 5.07 23.07
C ASP A 41 -14.16 4.38 21.99
N TYR A 42 -15.43 4.78 21.85
CA TYR A 42 -16.33 4.29 20.81
C TYR A 42 -15.84 4.64 19.40
N LEU A 43 -15.52 5.90 19.14
CA LEU A 43 -15.06 6.36 17.82
C LEU A 43 -13.70 5.77 17.46
N TYR A 44 -12.78 5.72 18.43
CA TYR A 44 -11.45 5.15 18.25
C TYR A 44 -11.55 3.68 17.84
N LYS A 45 -12.43 2.89 18.48
CA LYS A 45 -12.64 1.49 18.10
C LYS A 45 -13.08 1.37 16.64
N GLY A 46 -14.05 2.18 16.20
CA GLY A 46 -14.52 2.16 14.81
C GLY A 46 -13.43 2.54 13.80
N TYR A 47 -12.72 3.64 14.05
CA TYR A 47 -11.64 4.09 13.15
C TYR A 47 -10.45 3.14 13.14
N ARG A 48 -10.16 2.50 14.28
CA ARG A 48 -9.13 1.46 14.36
C ARG A 48 -9.48 0.26 13.50
N THR A 49 -10.70 -0.26 13.59
CA THR A 49 -11.13 -1.40 12.75
C THR A 49 -11.11 -1.05 11.26
N GLU A 50 -11.51 0.17 10.89
CA GLU A 50 -11.38 0.65 9.50
C GLU A 50 -9.91 0.72 9.06
N ALA A 51 -9.02 1.24 9.92
CA ALA A 51 -7.59 1.32 9.64
C ALA A 51 -6.92 -0.06 9.53
N GLU A 52 -7.29 -1.03 10.38
CA GLU A 52 -6.80 -2.41 10.30
C GLU A 52 -7.17 -3.06 8.95
N SER A 53 -8.41 -2.90 8.49
CA SER A 53 -8.83 -3.40 7.17
C SER A 53 -8.11 -2.71 6.00
N LEU A 54 -7.80 -1.41 6.12
CA LEU A 54 -7.00 -0.71 5.12
C LEU A 54 -5.55 -1.18 5.09
N GLU A 55 -4.98 -1.52 6.25
CA GLU A 55 -3.63 -2.10 6.35
C GLU A 55 -3.54 -3.49 5.73
N GLU A 56 -4.53 -4.36 5.95
CA GLU A 56 -4.61 -5.66 5.30
C GLU A 56 -4.59 -5.51 3.76
N ARG A 57 -5.41 -4.59 3.23
CA ARG A 57 -5.44 -4.30 1.79
C ARG A 57 -4.15 -3.69 1.26
N ARG A 58 -3.47 -2.87 2.07
CA ARG A 58 -2.16 -2.28 1.74
C ARG A 58 -1.11 -3.38 1.62
N GLU A 59 -1.09 -4.33 2.56
CA GLU A 59 -0.17 -5.47 2.56
C GLU A 59 -0.43 -6.40 1.38
N GLU A 60 -1.70 -6.73 1.09
CA GLU A 60 -2.08 -7.51 -0.09
C GLU A 60 -1.62 -6.83 -1.39
N LEU A 61 -1.83 -5.52 -1.53
CA LEU A 61 -1.36 -4.77 -2.69
C LEU A 61 0.17 -4.75 -2.76
N PHE A 62 0.85 -4.59 -1.63
CA PHE A 62 2.31 -4.53 -1.55
C PHE A 62 2.95 -5.83 -2.05
N GLU A 63 2.48 -6.98 -1.55
CA GLU A 63 3.00 -8.28 -2.03
C GLU A 63 2.66 -8.51 -3.50
N ARG A 64 1.44 -8.19 -3.95
CA ARG A 64 1.07 -8.28 -5.37
C ARG A 64 1.97 -7.42 -6.27
N LEU A 65 2.36 -6.22 -5.82
CA LEU A 65 3.24 -5.33 -6.58
C LEU A 65 4.69 -5.79 -6.56
N LYS A 66 5.14 -6.50 -5.53
CA LYS A 66 6.47 -7.14 -5.52
C LYS A 66 6.55 -8.25 -6.55
N ASP A 67 5.58 -9.16 -6.55
CA ASP A 67 5.51 -10.23 -7.56
C ASP A 67 5.47 -9.65 -8.99
N TYR A 68 4.70 -8.57 -9.17
CA TYR A 68 4.61 -7.89 -10.46
C TYR A 68 5.92 -7.21 -10.88
N ALA A 69 6.64 -6.58 -9.94
CA ALA A 69 7.95 -6.00 -10.21
C ALA A 69 8.98 -7.07 -10.62
N ASP A 70 8.98 -8.21 -9.93
CA ASP A 70 9.87 -9.33 -10.25
C ASP A 70 9.59 -9.89 -11.66
N GLU A 71 8.30 -10.09 -12.00
CA GLU A 71 7.90 -10.51 -13.34
C GLU A 71 8.36 -9.51 -14.42
N MET A 72 8.20 -8.20 -14.16
CA MET A 72 8.65 -7.15 -15.07
C MET A 72 10.16 -7.15 -15.27
N GLU A 73 10.94 -7.37 -14.21
CA GLU A 73 12.40 -7.47 -14.31
C GLU A 73 12.85 -8.67 -15.15
N GLU A 74 12.12 -9.79 -15.08
CA GLU A 74 12.36 -10.94 -15.96
C GLU A 74 12.04 -10.60 -17.43
N GLN A 75 10.92 -9.91 -17.66
CA GLN A 75 10.53 -9.45 -19.00
C GLN A 75 11.56 -8.47 -19.59
N VAL A 76 12.02 -7.48 -18.81
CA VAL A 76 13.09 -6.54 -19.19
C VAL A 76 14.33 -7.32 -19.66
N ARG A 77 14.81 -8.27 -18.84
CA ARG A 77 15.98 -9.11 -19.19
C ARG A 77 15.75 -9.94 -20.46
N ALA A 78 14.53 -10.42 -20.69
CA ALA A 78 14.20 -11.15 -21.90
C ALA A 78 14.24 -10.25 -23.15
N PHE A 79 13.74 -9.02 -23.06
CA PHE A 79 13.80 -8.03 -24.14
C PHE A 79 15.24 -7.61 -24.44
N GLU A 80 16.07 -7.38 -23.42
CA GLU A 80 17.49 -7.06 -23.60
C GLU A 80 18.24 -8.17 -24.36
N ARG A 81 18.02 -9.44 -23.98
CA ARG A 81 18.59 -10.59 -24.71
C ARG A 81 18.12 -10.64 -26.16
N ARG A 82 16.84 -10.33 -26.41
CA ARG A 82 16.28 -10.32 -27.76
C ARG A 82 16.86 -9.20 -28.60
N ILE A 83 17.04 -8.00 -28.04
CA ILE A 83 17.73 -6.89 -28.69
C ILE A 83 19.16 -7.31 -29.04
N GLY A 84 19.92 -7.85 -28.08
CA GLY A 84 21.28 -8.31 -28.35
C GLY A 84 21.38 -9.37 -29.45
N SER A 85 20.38 -10.26 -29.55
CA SER A 85 20.29 -11.23 -30.66
C SER A 85 20.05 -10.56 -32.02
N VAL A 86 19.17 -9.55 -32.08
CA VAL A 86 18.92 -8.76 -33.30
C VAL A 86 20.18 -8.01 -33.72
N GLU A 87 20.89 -7.39 -32.77
CA GLU A 87 22.17 -6.71 -33.04
C GLU A 87 23.24 -7.67 -33.59
N ALA A 88 23.39 -8.84 -32.98
CA ALA A 88 24.36 -9.85 -33.42
C ALA A 88 24.10 -10.32 -34.85
N ARG A 89 22.82 -10.59 -35.19
CA ARG A 89 22.41 -11.00 -36.54
C ARG A 89 22.63 -9.89 -37.57
N ARG A 90 22.41 -8.62 -37.19
CA ARG A 90 22.72 -7.48 -38.07
C ARG A 90 24.21 -7.37 -38.36
N VAL A 91 25.06 -7.50 -37.34
CA VAL A 91 26.53 -7.49 -37.48
C VAL A 91 27.05 -8.65 -38.30
N ALA A 92 26.42 -9.83 -38.19
CA ALA A 92 26.74 -11.01 -38.99
C ALA A 92 26.22 -10.93 -40.44
N GLU A 93 25.63 -9.80 -40.85
CA GLU A 93 25.00 -9.60 -42.17
C GLU A 93 23.86 -10.59 -42.46
N GLU A 94 23.29 -11.23 -41.43
CA GLU A 94 22.13 -12.13 -41.52
C GLU A 94 20.79 -11.38 -41.57
N MET A 95 20.84 -10.05 -41.52
CA MET A 95 19.69 -9.14 -41.55
C MET A 95 20.01 -7.91 -42.37
N ASP A 96 19.08 -7.56 -43.28
CA ASP A 96 19.09 -6.28 -43.96
C ASP A 96 18.73 -5.12 -43.02
N GLU A 97 19.01 -3.91 -43.46
CA GLU A 97 18.87 -2.70 -42.66
C GLU A 97 17.40 -2.36 -42.36
N ASP A 98 16.50 -2.58 -43.31
CA ASP A 98 15.08 -2.27 -43.14
C ASP A 98 14.44 -3.19 -42.08
N LEU A 99 14.69 -4.50 -42.18
CA LEU A 99 14.23 -5.49 -41.21
C LEU A 99 14.84 -5.25 -39.82
N TYR A 100 16.13 -4.90 -39.75
CA TYR A 100 16.77 -4.54 -38.49
C TYR A 100 16.12 -3.31 -37.85
N ASN A 101 15.90 -2.24 -38.63
CA ASN A 101 15.32 -0.99 -38.14
C ASN A 101 13.89 -1.22 -37.61
N GLU A 102 13.08 -1.99 -38.33
CA GLU A 102 11.72 -2.33 -37.88
C GLU A 102 11.74 -3.10 -36.56
N GLN A 103 12.55 -4.16 -36.46
CA GLN A 103 12.58 -5.01 -35.26
C GLN A 103 13.20 -4.30 -34.06
N SER A 104 14.31 -3.57 -34.25
CA SER A 104 15.00 -2.85 -33.18
C SER A 104 14.13 -1.75 -32.61
N GLN A 105 13.45 -0.95 -33.45
CA GLN A 105 12.56 0.11 -32.98
C GLN A 105 11.39 -0.44 -32.16
N ALA A 106 10.74 -1.51 -32.64
CA ALA A 106 9.63 -2.14 -31.92
C ALA A 106 10.09 -2.66 -30.55
N LEU A 107 11.23 -3.35 -30.50
CA LEU A 107 11.78 -3.89 -29.25
C LEU A 107 12.19 -2.79 -28.27
N GLN A 108 12.86 -1.74 -28.74
CA GLN A 108 13.27 -0.61 -27.90
C GLN A 108 12.07 0.16 -27.34
N LEU A 109 11.01 0.34 -28.13
CA LEU A 109 9.79 0.99 -27.67
C LEU A 109 9.09 0.17 -26.58
N SER A 110 8.95 -1.15 -26.79
CA SER A 110 8.36 -2.04 -25.78
C SER A 110 9.22 -2.09 -24.50
N LEU A 111 10.54 -2.17 -24.63
CA LEU A 111 11.45 -2.16 -23.49
C LEU A 111 11.33 -0.88 -22.67
N ARG A 112 11.25 0.28 -23.34
CA ARG A 112 11.06 1.57 -22.65
C ARG A 112 9.78 1.58 -21.81
N GLY A 113 8.66 1.12 -22.37
CA GLY A 113 7.40 1.04 -21.65
C GLY A 113 7.46 0.11 -20.42
N LEU A 114 8.15 -1.04 -20.55
CA LEU A 114 8.37 -1.94 -19.40
C LEU A 114 9.22 -1.31 -18.31
N VAL A 115 10.28 -0.59 -18.68
CA VAL A 115 11.17 0.10 -17.72
C VAL A 115 10.43 1.23 -17.01
N GLU A 116 9.59 1.99 -17.73
CA GLU A 116 8.76 3.05 -17.15
C GLU A 116 7.74 2.48 -16.16
N GLU A 117 7.03 1.41 -16.53
CA GLU A 117 6.05 0.79 -15.63
C GLU A 117 6.73 0.13 -14.42
N LEU A 118 7.88 -0.52 -14.59
CA LEU A 118 8.66 -1.08 -13.47
C LEU A 118 9.09 0.02 -12.49
N LYS A 119 9.47 1.19 -13.01
CA LYS A 119 9.78 2.36 -12.18
C LYS A 119 8.55 2.81 -11.39
N ASP A 120 7.40 2.94 -12.04
CA ASP A 120 6.14 3.31 -11.37
C ASP A 120 5.79 2.34 -10.25
N VAL A 121 5.92 1.03 -10.48
CA VAL A 121 5.65 -0.01 -9.48
C VAL A 121 6.61 0.12 -8.28
N LYS A 122 7.91 0.32 -8.54
CA LYS A 122 8.92 0.49 -7.48
C LYS A 122 8.70 1.75 -6.65
N ASP A 123 8.34 2.86 -7.29
CA ASP A 123 8.01 4.11 -6.61
C ASP A 123 6.76 3.92 -5.73
N SER A 124 5.74 3.23 -6.23
CA SER A 124 4.53 2.91 -5.46
C SER A 124 4.80 1.96 -4.28
N LEU A 125 5.68 0.97 -4.44
CA LEU A 125 6.10 0.10 -3.34
C LEU A 125 6.75 0.91 -2.20
N ALA A 126 7.63 1.86 -2.52
CA ALA A 126 8.23 2.74 -1.52
C ALA A 126 7.19 3.59 -0.77
N VAL A 127 6.17 4.08 -1.49
CA VAL A 127 5.06 4.84 -0.87
C VAL A 127 4.20 3.93 0.02
N LEU A 128 3.90 2.70 -0.41
CA LEU A 128 3.14 1.74 0.38
C LEU A 128 3.87 1.31 1.65
N GLU A 129 5.20 1.19 1.61
CA GLU A 129 6.03 0.94 2.78
C GLU A 129 5.98 2.12 3.76
N ALA A 130 6.12 3.35 3.25
CA ALA A 130 6.05 4.57 4.07
C ALA A 130 4.64 4.87 4.63
N SER A 131 3.59 4.31 4.03
CA SER A 131 2.19 4.53 4.41
C SER A 131 1.71 3.61 5.53
N GLU A 132 2.52 2.66 5.99
CA GLU A 132 2.19 1.74 7.08
C GLU A 132 1.75 2.49 8.35
N LEU A 133 0.55 2.16 8.83
CA LEU A 133 0.01 2.62 10.11
C LEU A 133 0.47 1.70 11.22
N LYS A 134 1.43 2.18 12.02
CA LYS A 134 1.79 1.57 13.29
C LYS A 134 0.73 1.88 14.34
N LEU A 135 -0.35 1.11 14.34
CA LEU A 135 -1.41 1.20 15.35
C LEU A 135 -0.86 0.67 16.68
N THR A 136 -0.72 1.54 17.68
CA THR A 136 -0.35 1.10 19.02
C THR A 136 -1.46 0.22 19.60
N PRO A 137 -1.14 -0.92 20.25
CA PRO A 137 -2.14 -1.68 20.98
C PRO A 137 -2.72 -0.81 22.10
N LYS A 138 -4.04 -0.62 22.12
CA LYS A 138 -4.69 0.02 23.26
C LYS A 138 -4.67 -1.00 24.39
N THR A 139 -3.84 -0.79 25.42
CA THR A 139 -3.89 -1.57 26.66
C THR A 139 -5.34 -1.61 27.12
N THR A 140 -5.90 -2.81 27.12
CA THR A 140 -7.23 -3.11 27.65
C THR A 140 -7.21 -2.78 29.14
N VAL A 141 -7.59 -1.54 29.51
CA VAL A 141 -7.93 -1.25 30.90
C VAL A 141 -9.27 -1.89 31.14
N ALA A 142 -9.19 -2.95 31.96
CA ALA A 142 -10.25 -3.79 32.45
C ALA A 142 -11.60 -3.09 32.62
N GLU A 143 -12.61 -3.76 32.09
CA GLU A 143 -13.99 -3.77 32.57
C GLU A 143 -13.99 -3.88 34.10
N ALA A 144 -14.10 -2.75 34.78
CA ALA A 144 -14.39 -2.71 36.21
C ALA A 144 -15.90 -2.94 36.36
N GLU A 145 -16.28 -4.18 36.64
CA GLU A 145 -17.65 -4.53 37.01
C GLU A 145 -18.17 -3.67 38.18
N PRO A 146 -19.42 -3.20 38.13
CA PRO A 146 -20.04 -2.49 39.24
C PRO A 146 -20.53 -3.48 40.31
N GLY A 147 -19.68 -3.75 41.29
CA GLY A 147 -20.02 -4.52 42.49
C GLY A 147 -20.83 -3.69 43.49
N GLU A 148 -22.14 -3.68 43.33
CA GLU A 148 -23.14 -3.23 44.29
C GLU A 148 -23.00 -3.94 45.65
N LYS A 149 -22.72 -3.19 46.73
CA LYS A 149 -23.11 -3.58 48.10
C LYS A 149 -23.59 -2.36 48.89
N ILE A 150 -24.89 -2.12 48.84
CA ILE A 150 -25.63 -1.48 49.92
C ILE A 150 -26.07 -2.58 50.89
N ARG A 151 -25.69 -2.46 52.17
CA ARG A 151 -26.50 -2.77 53.36
C ARG A 151 -25.71 -2.36 54.62
N GLN A 152 -26.10 -1.23 55.19
CA GLN A 152 -26.84 -1.13 56.45
C GLN A 152 -26.01 -1.40 57.71
N ARG A 153 -25.82 -0.34 58.50
CA ARG A 153 -26.02 -0.43 59.95
C ARG A 153 -26.71 0.84 60.45
N VAL A 154 -27.97 0.64 60.80
CA VAL A 154 -28.84 1.55 61.56
C VAL A 154 -28.59 1.28 63.04
N THR A 155 -28.31 2.36 63.77
CA THR A 155 -28.52 2.65 65.22
C THR A 155 -28.26 1.58 66.29
N ALA A 156 -27.49 1.95 67.31
CA ALA A 156 -28.02 2.45 68.60
C ALA A 156 -26.85 3.00 69.44
#